data_AF-A0A356UEK7-F1
#
_entry.id   AF-A0A356UEK7-F1
#
_cell.length_a   1.000
_cell.length_b   1.000
_cell.length_c   1.000
_cell.angle_alpha   90.00
_cell.angle_beta   90.00
_cell.angle_gamma   90.00
#
_symmetry.space_group_name_H-M   'P 1'
#
loop_
_entity.id
_entity.type
_entity.pdbx_description
1 polymer ?
#
loop_
_entity_poly.entity_id
_entity_poly.type
_entity_poly.pdbx_seq_one_letter_code
_entity_poly.pdbx_strand_id
1 'polypeptide(L)'
;LEQRKEEVIRLIEEQGKLTAELETRIRQAGKLVEIDDIYLPFRPKRKTRASTARARGLQPLADFLLACSQQGKPEEEAGRYLSDEVTSIEVALQGAMDIVAEQVSEDASARGWIREYSRKNGILVVAAKDKNVESPYRMYYEYQEAVSKIPPHRILAINRGEREE
;
A
#
# COMPACT_ATOMS: atom_id res chain seq x y z
N LEU A 1 10.63 1.15 -20.60
CA LEU A 1 10.28 2.26 -19.66
C LEU A 1 9.35 3.25 -20.35
N GLU A 2 9.77 3.87 -21.46
CA GLU A 2 8.96 4.86 -22.19
C GLU A 2 7.58 4.34 -22.63
N GLN A 3 7.50 3.12 -23.19
CA GLN A 3 6.21 2.50 -23.51
C GLN A 3 5.24 2.42 -22.32
N ARG A 4 5.77 2.15 -21.10
CA ARG A 4 4.95 2.10 -19.89
C ARG A 4 4.48 3.49 -19.48
N LYS A 5 5.32 4.52 -19.65
CA LYS A 5 4.93 5.91 -19.39
C LYS A 5 3.78 6.33 -20.31
N GLU A 6 3.90 6.06 -21.60
CA GLU A 6 2.85 6.35 -22.60
C GLU A 6 1.55 5.61 -22.29
N GLU A 7 1.64 4.31 -21.97
CA GLU A 7 0.50 3.50 -21.58
C GLU A 7 -0.22 4.08 -20.35
N VAL A 8 0.52 4.41 -19.29
CA VAL A 8 -0.04 4.96 -18.06
C VAL A 8 -0.66 6.34 -18.28
N ILE A 9 -0.01 7.22 -19.04
CA ILE A 9 -0.57 8.53 -19.41
C ILE A 9 -1.91 8.35 -20.11
N ARG A 10 -1.96 7.48 -21.14
CA ARG A 10 -3.20 7.18 -21.87
C ARG A 10 -4.30 6.64 -20.95
N LEU A 11 -3.97 5.68 -20.08
CA LEU A 11 -4.95 5.07 -19.16
C LEU A 11 -5.53 6.07 -18.14
N ILE A 12 -4.77 7.08 -17.75
CA ILE A 12 -5.23 8.14 -16.84
C ILE A 12 -6.02 9.21 -17.61
N GLU A 13 -5.61 9.52 -18.83
CA GLU A 13 -6.32 10.42 -19.75
C GLU A 13 -7.70 9.88 -20.12
N GLU A 14 -7.82 8.58 -20.41
CA GLU A 14 -9.09 7.89 -20.67
C GLU A 14 -10.07 8.01 -19.49
N GLN A 15 -9.58 8.25 -18.27
CA GLN A 15 -10.39 8.49 -17.08
C GLN A 15 -10.72 9.97 -16.84
N GLY A 16 -10.20 10.88 -17.67
CA GLY A 16 -10.33 12.33 -17.51
C GLY A 16 -9.61 12.88 -16.27
N LYS A 17 -8.64 12.15 -15.73
CA LYS A 17 -7.94 12.49 -14.48
C LYS A 17 -6.50 12.96 -14.69
N LEU A 18 -6.04 13.04 -15.94
CA LEU A 18 -4.67 13.45 -16.25
C LEU A 18 -4.51 14.95 -15.99
N THR A 19 -3.61 15.31 -15.08
CA THR A 19 -3.19 16.70 -14.85
C THR A 19 -1.79 16.91 -15.42
N ALA A 20 -1.45 18.17 -15.75
CA ALA A 20 -0.11 18.51 -16.24
C ALA A 20 1.00 18.14 -15.23
N GLU A 21 0.72 18.25 -13.93
CA GLU A 21 1.62 17.82 -12.86
C GLU A 21 1.83 16.31 -12.89
N LEU A 22 0.74 15.53 -13.02
CA LEU A 22 0.79 14.07 -13.05
C LEU A 22 1.54 13.56 -14.28
N GLU A 23 1.27 14.13 -15.45
CA GLU A 23 2.00 13.82 -16.69
C GLU A 23 3.50 14.09 -16.52
N THR A 24 3.87 15.25 -15.96
CA THR A 24 5.26 15.62 -15.70
C THR A 24 5.94 14.59 -14.78
N ARG A 25 5.27 14.20 -13.68
CA ARG A 25 5.77 13.19 -12.75
C ARG A 25 6.00 11.83 -13.42
N ILE A 26 5.08 11.40 -14.29
CA ILE A 26 5.23 10.13 -15.03
C ILE A 26 6.39 10.20 -16.02
N ARG A 27 6.54 11.32 -16.74
CA ARG A 27 7.65 11.52 -17.70
C ARG A 27 9.01 11.55 -17.02
N GLN A 28 9.10 12.14 -15.84
CA GLN A 28 10.33 12.23 -15.04
C GLN A 28 10.69 10.93 -14.30
N ALA A 29 9.75 9.99 -14.14
CA ALA A 29 10.00 8.73 -13.46
C ALA A 29 11.14 7.95 -14.11
N GLY A 30 12.14 7.57 -13.31
CA GLY A 30 13.37 6.91 -13.77
C GLY A 30 13.30 5.38 -13.68
N LYS A 31 12.33 4.85 -12.94
CA LYS A 31 12.16 3.42 -12.69
C LYS A 31 10.73 2.97 -12.97
N LEU A 32 10.59 1.72 -13.42
CA LEU A 32 9.29 1.11 -13.68
C LEU A 32 8.36 1.16 -12.46
N VAL A 33 8.93 0.89 -11.28
CA VAL A 33 8.20 0.90 -10.00
C VAL A 33 7.64 2.27 -9.66
N GLU A 34 8.34 3.36 -9.99
CA GLU A 34 7.86 4.73 -9.74
C GLU A 34 6.65 5.05 -10.62
N ILE A 35 6.67 4.61 -11.89
CA ILE A 35 5.54 4.76 -12.80
C ILE A 35 4.32 3.97 -12.29
N ASP A 36 4.53 2.72 -11.87
CA ASP A 36 3.46 1.87 -11.35
C ASP A 36 2.90 2.40 -10.02
N ASP A 37 3.74 2.95 -9.14
CA ASP A 37 3.30 3.60 -7.90
C ASP A 37 2.44 4.85 -8.21
N ILE A 38 2.80 5.67 -9.22
CA ILE A 38 1.99 6.82 -9.66
C ILE A 38 0.65 6.38 -10.27
N TYR A 39 0.63 5.29 -11.04
CA TYR A 39 -0.57 4.78 -11.68
C TYR A 39 -1.55 4.11 -10.70
N LEU A 40 -1.07 3.66 -9.55
CA LEU A 40 -1.82 2.82 -8.61
C LEU A 40 -3.22 3.35 -8.23
N PRO A 41 -3.42 4.66 -7.93
CA PRO A 41 -4.74 5.21 -7.61
C PRO A 41 -5.75 5.16 -8.78
N PHE A 42 -5.25 5.10 -10.01
CA PHE A 42 -6.05 5.09 -11.25
C PHE A 42 -6.27 3.69 -11.79
N ARG A 43 -5.63 2.67 -11.21
CA ARG A 43 -5.81 1.30 -11.65
C ARG A 43 -7.23 0.84 -11.31
N PRO A 44 -7.96 0.22 -12.25
CA PRO A 44 -9.28 -0.37 -11.96
C PRO A 44 -9.19 -1.37 -10.80
N LYS A 45 -10.01 -1.17 -9.76
CA LYS A 45 -10.02 -2.01 -8.56
C LYS A 45 -11.29 -2.84 -8.52
N ARG A 46 -11.15 -4.07 -8.00
CA ARG A 46 -12.31 -4.83 -7.51
C ARG A 46 -12.92 -4.11 -6.30
N LYS A 47 -14.12 -4.50 -5.89
CA LYS A 47 -14.77 -3.97 -4.69
C LYS A 47 -13.84 -4.13 -3.48
N THR A 48 -13.36 -3.02 -2.93
CA THR A 48 -12.53 -2.94 -1.72
C THR A 48 -13.39 -2.53 -0.52
N ARG A 49 -12.84 -2.66 0.68
CA ARG A 49 -13.48 -2.11 1.89
C ARG A 49 -13.64 -0.60 1.78
N ALA A 50 -12.59 0.10 1.33
CA ALA A 50 -12.62 1.53 1.04
C ALA A 50 -13.66 1.91 -0.02
N SER A 51 -13.75 1.18 -1.15
CA SER A 51 -14.76 1.48 -2.18
C SER A 51 -16.19 1.29 -1.64
N THR A 52 -16.40 0.30 -0.78
CA THR A 52 -17.69 0.07 -0.11
C THR A 52 -18.00 1.20 0.87
N ALA A 53 -17.03 1.65 1.64
CA ALA A 53 -17.17 2.79 2.54
C ALA A 53 -17.47 4.11 1.80
N ARG A 54 -16.81 4.35 0.65
CA ARG A 54 -17.12 5.51 -0.22
C ARG A 54 -18.54 5.45 -0.77
N ALA A 55 -19.01 4.27 -1.18
CA ALA A 55 -20.39 4.08 -1.64
C ALA A 55 -21.43 4.38 -0.54
N ARG A 56 -21.04 4.20 0.74
CA ARG A 56 -21.83 4.58 1.93
C ARG A 56 -21.68 6.05 2.33
N GLY A 57 -20.99 6.87 1.54
CA GLY A 57 -20.83 8.30 1.81
C GLY A 57 -19.80 8.64 2.89
N LEU A 58 -18.88 7.74 3.25
CA LEU A 58 -17.90 7.95 4.33
C LEU A 58 -16.64 8.71 3.88
N GLN A 59 -16.55 9.17 2.62
CA GLN A 59 -15.38 9.93 2.15
C GLN A 59 -15.15 11.23 2.94
N PRO A 60 -16.17 12.07 3.23
CA PRO A 60 -15.94 13.31 3.98
C PRO A 60 -15.48 13.05 5.42
N LEU A 61 -15.92 11.95 6.04
CA LEU A 61 -15.41 11.52 7.35
C LEU A 61 -13.94 11.11 7.26
N ALA A 62 -13.54 10.37 6.21
CA ALA A 62 -12.14 10.03 5.96
C ALA A 62 -11.27 11.27 5.75
N ASP A 63 -11.75 12.26 4.99
CA ASP A 63 -11.07 13.53 4.75
C ASP A 63 -10.92 14.33 6.06
N PHE A 64 -11.94 14.33 6.92
CA PHE A 64 -11.88 14.92 8.26
C PHE A 64 -10.79 14.28 9.12
N LEU A 65 -10.71 12.94 9.14
CA LEU A 65 -9.68 12.21 9.90
C LEU A 65 -8.27 12.51 9.36
N LEU A 66 -8.11 12.55 8.03
CA LEU A 66 -6.84 12.84 7.36
C LEU A 66 -6.35 14.27 7.58
N ALA A 67 -7.26 15.23 7.77
CA ALA A 67 -6.90 16.60 8.07
C ALA A 67 -6.18 16.75 9.42
N CYS A 68 -6.25 15.75 10.30
CA CYS A 68 -5.60 15.74 11.62
C CYS A 68 -5.87 17.02 12.43
N SER A 69 -7.08 17.59 12.29
CA SER A 69 -7.49 18.79 13.00
C SER A 69 -7.49 18.54 14.51
N GLN A 70 -6.99 19.49 15.29
CA GLN A 70 -7.11 19.47 16.75
C GLN A 70 -8.52 19.84 17.23
N GLN A 71 -9.40 20.26 16.32
CA GLN A 71 -10.77 20.65 16.60
C GLN A 71 -11.75 19.57 16.11
N GLY A 72 -12.68 19.19 16.98
CA GLY A 72 -13.69 18.15 16.73
C GLY A 72 -13.25 16.77 17.20
N LYS A 73 -14.18 15.98 17.76
CA LYS A 73 -13.89 14.58 18.12
C LYS A 73 -14.29 13.66 16.95
N PRO A 74 -13.45 12.69 16.56
CA PRO A 74 -13.78 11.70 15.53
C PRO A 74 -15.15 11.04 15.72
N GLU A 75 -15.49 10.70 16.96
CA GLU A 75 -16.75 10.05 17.32
C GLU A 75 -17.96 10.96 17.12
N GLU A 76 -17.81 12.26 17.43
CA GLU A 76 -18.87 13.27 17.25
C GLU A 76 -19.11 13.56 15.76
N GLU A 77 -18.04 13.66 14.96
CA GLU A 77 -18.16 13.85 13.52
C GLU A 77 -18.76 12.61 12.85
N ALA A 78 -18.33 11.40 13.25
CA ALA A 78 -18.82 10.13 12.73
C ALA A 78 -20.34 9.95 12.92
N GLY A 79 -20.91 10.51 13.98
CA GLY A 79 -22.35 10.50 14.22
C GLY A 79 -23.18 11.12 13.09
N ARG A 80 -22.60 12.00 12.26
CA ARG A 80 -23.26 12.64 11.11
C ARG A 80 -23.43 11.72 9.91
N TYR A 81 -22.76 10.56 9.91
CA TYR A 81 -22.72 9.62 8.78
C TYR A 81 -23.49 8.32 9.05
N LEU A 82 -24.26 8.26 10.13
CA LEU A 82 -25.11 7.10 10.43
C LEU A 82 -26.25 6.96 9.42
N SER A 83 -26.52 5.73 9.02
CA SER A 83 -27.57 5.36 8.06
C SER A 83 -27.97 3.90 8.24
N ASP A 84 -28.94 3.40 7.47
CA ASP A 84 -29.33 1.99 7.47
C ASP A 84 -28.15 1.05 7.15
N GLU A 85 -27.18 1.52 6.34
CA GLU A 85 -25.97 0.77 6.01
C GLU A 85 -24.78 1.04 6.94
N VAL A 86 -24.83 2.12 7.73
CA VAL A 86 -23.80 2.55 8.68
C VAL A 86 -24.45 2.64 10.06
N THR A 87 -24.55 1.49 10.71
CA THR A 87 -25.42 1.29 11.88
C THR A 87 -24.86 1.81 13.20
N SER A 88 -23.58 2.22 13.22
CA SER A 88 -22.90 2.65 14.45
C SER A 88 -21.71 3.56 14.14
N ILE A 89 -21.26 4.29 15.16
CA ILE A 89 -20.09 5.17 15.09
C ILE A 89 -18.85 4.35 14.75
N GLU A 90 -18.72 3.16 15.33
CA GLU A 90 -17.61 2.24 15.09
C GLU A 90 -17.56 1.80 13.63
N VAL A 91 -18.71 1.51 13.01
CA VAL A 91 -18.79 1.16 11.59
C VAL A 91 -18.42 2.36 10.70
N ALA A 92 -18.86 3.57 11.05
CA ALA A 92 -18.51 4.78 10.32
C ALA A 92 -17.00 5.03 10.37
N LEU A 93 -16.39 4.99 11.57
CA LEU A 93 -14.97 5.18 11.76
C LEU A 93 -14.15 4.10 11.08
N GLN A 94 -14.54 2.82 11.17
CA GLN A 94 -13.83 1.74 10.49
C GLN A 94 -13.87 1.91 8.97
N GLY A 95 -15.02 2.28 8.40
CA GLY A 95 -15.14 2.56 6.98
C GLY A 95 -14.29 3.75 6.54
N ALA A 96 -14.26 4.83 7.33
CA ALA A 96 -13.39 5.97 7.07
C ALA A 96 -11.90 5.58 7.17
N MET A 97 -11.50 4.80 8.18
CA MET A 97 -10.14 4.29 8.31
C MET A 97 -9.74 3.39 7.14
N ASP A 98 -10.64 2.57 6.60
CA ASP A 98 -10.37 1.76 5.41
C ASP A 98 -10.10 2.66 4.19
N ILE A 99 -10.81 3.78 4.04
CA ILE A 99 -10.56 4.78 2.99
C ILE A 99 -9.19 5.43 3.17
N VAL A 100 -8.87 5.89 4.38
CA VAL A 100 -7.59 6.52 4.71
C VAL A 100 -6.44 5.54 4.46
N ALA A 101 -6.59 4.28 4.90
CA ALA A 101 -5.59 3.24 4.68
C ALA A 101 -5.33 3.02 3.19
N GLU A 102 -6.36 2.98 2.36
CA GLU A 102 -6.21 2.87 0.90
C GLU A 102 -5.46 4.10 0.33
N GLN A 103 -5.89 5.32 0.68
CA GLN A 103 -5.25 6.56 0.21
C GLN A 103 -3.76 6.62 0.58
N VAL A 104 -3.41 6.34 1.84
CA VAL A 104 -2.01 6.35 2.30
C VAL A 104 -1.20 5.23 1.67
N SER A 105 -1.79 4.04 1.50
CA SER A 105 -1.09 2.88 0.91
C SER A 105 -0.76 3.06 -0.57
N GLU A 106 -1.48 3.96 -1.25
CA GLU A 106 -1.36 4.26 -2.67
C GLU A 106 -0.61 5.57 -2.96
N ASP A 107 -0.24 6.33 -1.94
CA ASP A 107 0.58 7.52 -2.12
C ASP A 107 1.99 7.12 -2.61
N ALA A 108 2.31 7.50 -3.85
CA ALA A 108 3.56 7.12 -4.50
C ALA A 108 4.80 7.61 -3.72
N SER A 109 4.71 8.78 -3.07
CA SER A 109 5.82 9.37 -2.32
C SER A 109 6.09 8.57 -1.04
N ALA A 110 5.05 8.26 -0.27
CA ALA A 110 5.12 7.44 0.93
C ALA A 110 5.65 6.04 0.60
N ARG A 111 5.15 5.40 -0.47
CA ARG A 111 5.64 4.09 -0.92
C ARG A 111 7.12 4.12 -1.30
N GLY A 112 7.55 5.14 -2.04
CA GLY A 112 8.94 5.35 -2.40
C GLY A 112 9.83 5.47 -1.17
N TRP A 113 9.43 6.31 -0.21
CA TRP A 113 10.14 6.51 1.04
C TRP A 113 10.23 5.24 1.89
N ILE A 114 9.10 4.54 2.12
CA ILE A 114 9.03 3.30 2.90
C ILE A 114 9.94 2.23 2.27
N ARG A 115 9.93 2.10 0.95
CA ARG A 115 10.75 1.13 0.22
C ARG A 115 12.24 1.40 0.42
N GLU A 116 12.64 2.66 0.31
CA GLU A 116 14.03 3.07 0.51
C GLU A 116 14.47 2.90 1.97
N TYR A 117 13.61 3.30 2.92
CA TYR A 117 13.84 3.09 4.35
C TYR A 117 13.99 1.61 4.69
N SER A 118 13.10 0.76 4.17
CA SER A 118 13.12 -0.69 4.39
C SER A 118 14.37 -1.36 3.80
N ARG A 119 14.85 -0.89 2.65
CA ARG A 119 16.11 -1.38 2.06
C ARG A 119 17.34 -1.05 2.91
N LYS A 120 17.35 0.15 3.50
CA LYS A 120 18.48 0.64 4.31
C LYS A 120 18.49 0.06 5.72
N ASN A 121 17.32 0.00 6.36
CA ASN A 121 17.19 -0.28 7.80
C ASN A 121 16.49 -1.60 8.11
N GLY A 122 15.91 -2.27 7.11
CA GLY A 122 15.17 -3.50 7.31
C GLY A 122 16.05 -4.66 7.75
N ILE A 123 15.47 -5.55 8.54
CA ILE A 123 16.05 -6.84 8.93
C ILE A 123 15.16 -7.91 8.32
N LEU A 124 15.75 -8.78 7.49
CA LEU A 124 15.08 -10.00 7.05
C LEU A 124 15.10 -10.99 8.20
N VAL A 125 13.93 -11.52 8.56
CA VAL A 125 13.78 -12.57 9.56
C VAL A 125 13.23 -13.80 8.85
N VAL A 126 13.89 -14.94 9.03
CA VAL A 126 13.50 -16.23 8.48
C VAL A 126 13.27 -17.19 9.64
N ALA A 127 12.13 -17.87 9.58
CA ALA A 127 11.74 -18.87 10.56
C ALA A 127 11.21 -20.11 9.83
N ALA A 128 11.59 -21.30 10.30
CA ALA A 128 10.98 -22.53 9.83
C ALA A 128 9.50 -22.61 10.23
N LYS A 129 8.64 -23.15 9.36
CA LYS A 129 7.23 -23.42 9.70
C LYS A 129 7.13 -24.50 10.78
N ASP A 130 7.91 -25.56 10.65
CA ASP A 130 8.10 -26.61 11.65
C ASP A 130 9.59 -26.94 11.78
N LYS A 131 10.13 -26.79 12.99
CA LYS A 131 11.55 -27.02 13.28
C LYS A 131 11.94 -28.50 13.35
N ASN A 132 10.95 -29.41 13.39
CA ASN A 132 11.19 -30.85 13.51
C ASN A 132 11.35 -31.54 12.16
N VAL A 133 10.93 -30.90 11.07
CA VAL A 133 11.13 -31.41 9.71
C VAL A 133 12.56 -31.13 9.30
N GLU A 134 13.33 -32.15 8.92
CA GLU A 134 14.67 -31.92 8.40
C GLU A 134 14.60 -31.40 6.96
N SER A 135 15.21 -30.25 6.71
CA SER A 135 15.42 -29.73 5.36
C SER A 135 16.85 -29.22 5.16
N PRO A 136 17.34 -29.17 3.90
CA PRO A 136 18.66 -28.61 3.58
C PRO A 136 18.86 -27.16 4.04
N TYR A 137 17.77 -26.47 4.41
CA TYR A 137 17.73 -25.08 4.83
C TYR A 137 17.84 -24.88 6.34
N ARG A 138 18.24 -25.91 7.12
CA ARG A 138 18.35 -25.83 8.60
C ARG A 138 19.09 -24.60 9.11
N MET A 139 20.13 -24.15 8.40
CA MET A 139 20.88 -22.95 8.76
C MET A 139 20.05 -21.65 8.77
N TYR A 140 18.85 -21.67 8.20
CA TYR A 140 17.92 -20.54 8.10
C TYR A 140 16.71 -20.64 9.02
N TYR A 141 16.59 -21.68 9.86
CA TYR A 141 15.41 -21.91 10.71
C TYR A 141 15.15 -20.81 11.74
N GLU A 142 16.21 -20.11 12.14
CA GLU A 142 16.18 -18.94 13.00
C GLU A 142 17.26 -17.97 12.52
N TYR A 143 17.01 -17.32 11.39
CA TYR A 143 17.99 -16.46 10.75
C TYR A 143 17.51 -15.02 10.71
N GLN A 144 18.42 -14.09 11.02
CA GLN A 144 18.20 -12.67 10.84
C GLN A 144 19.42 -12.01 10.20
N GLU A 145 19.19 -11.13 9.23
CA GLU A 145 20.25 -10.31 8.64
C GLU A 145 19.70 -8.98 8.14
N ALA A 146 20.52 -7.92 8.20
CA ALA A 146 20.17 -6.64 7.60
C ALA A 146 19.99 -6.79 6.08
N VAL A 147 18.86 -6.30 5.55
CA VAL A 147 18.50 -6.38 4.12
C VAL A 147 19.62 -5.84 3.22
N SER A 148 20.31 -4.79 3.65
CA SER A 148 21.41 -4.17 2.91
C SER A 148 22.70 -5.00 2.83
N LYS A 149 22.82 -6.08 3.61
CA LYS A 149 24.04 -6.90 3.71
C LYS A 149 23.89 -8.32 3.15
N ILE A 150 22.66 -8.76 2.85
CA ILE A 150 22.41 -10.14 2.46
C ILE A 150 23.03 -10.44 1.09
N PRO A 151 23.95 -11.41 1.00
CA PRO A 151 24.55 -11.76 -0.28
C PRO A 151 23.56 -12.54 -1.17
N PRO A 152 23.66 -12.43 -2.51
CA PRO A 152 22.68 -13.01 -3.44
C PRO A 152 22.44 -14.52 -3.27
N HIS A 153 23.47 -15.30 -2.94
CA HIS A 153 23.34 -16.75 -2.76
C HIS A 153 22.46 -17.12 -1.56
N ARG A 154 22.45 -16.32 -0.48
CA ARG A 154 21.57 -16.56 0.68
C ARG A 154 20.13 -16.22 0.35
N ILE A 155 19.89 -15.14 -0.38
CA ILE A 155 18.55 -14.79 -0.88
C ILE A 155 17.98 -15.94 -1.71
N LEU A 156 18.78 -16.52 -2.61
CA LEU A 156 18.35 -17.66 -3.42
C LEU A 156 18.05 -18.91 -2.57
N ALA A 157 18.84 -19.20 -1.54
CA ALA A 157 18.59 -20.33 -0.65
C ALA A 157 17.29 -20.13 0.15
N ILE A 158 17.09 -18.95 0.73
CA ILE A 158 15.88 -18.59 1.48
C ILE A 158 14.64 -18.69 0.58
N ASN A 159 14.67 -18.10 -0.61
CA ASN A 159 13.55 -18.15 -1.55
C ASN A 159 13.23 -19.57 -2.06
N ARG A 160 14.22 -20.47 -2.09
CA ARG A 160 13.98 -21.88 -2.42
C ARG A 160 13.31 -22.60 -1.25
N GLY A 161 13.84 -22.42 -0.04
CA GLY A 161 13.23 -22.98 1.17
C GLY A 161 11.78 -22.55 1.36
N GLU A 162 11.47 -21.26 1.14
CA GLU A 162 10.09 -20.74 1.22
C GLU A 162 9.13 -21.38 0.21
N ARG A 163 9.63 -21.83 -0.96
CA ARG A 163 8.80 -22.42 -2.01
C ARG A 163 8.58 -23.92 -1.85
N GLU A 164 9.55 -24.61 -1.25
CA GLU A 164 9.52 -26.06 -1.09
C GLU A 164 8.68 -26.50 0.13
N GLU A 165 8.44 -25.61 1.10
CA GLU A 165 7.58 -25.80 2.27
C GLU A 165 6.28 -24.98 2.23
#